data_AF-A0A6L8FWX0-F1
#
_entry.id   AF-A0A6L8FWX0-F1
#
_cell.length_a   1.000
_cell.length_b   1.000
_cell.length_c   1.000
_cell.angle_alpha   90.00
_cell.angle_beta   90.00
_cell.angle_gamma   90.00
#
_symmetry.space_group_name_H-M   'P 1'
#
loop_
_entity.id
_entity.type
_entity.pdbx_description
1 polymer ?
#
loop_
_entity_poly.entity_id
_entity_poly.type
_entity_poly.pdbx_seq_one_letter_code
_entity_poly.pdbx_strand_id
1 'polypeptide(L)'
;MIAGLQAGRLGWLVFAFALVVRVAYILEADASPLFAHPAVDAKTYTHHAQRLAAGNWLGVGEGPFWQPPLYPYFLGAVKVLFPESFFYAVRFVQSLLGALVCAMSWWVGRTLFNPAVGLLAGVGTALCGPLIFFDGELLPASLASFVDLLALVMLLYVWRRPSRWGFLGTGV
;
A
#
# COMPACT_ATOMS: atom_id res chain seq x y z
N MET A 1 -18.77 -11.75 -22.19
CA MET A 1 -18.24 -10.36 -22.30
C MET A 1 -18.84 -9.41 -21.26
N ILE A 2 -20.18 -9.38 -21.08
CA ILE A 2 -20.87 -8.47 -20.14
C ILE A 2 -20.52 -8.74 -18.66
N ALA A 3 -20.44 -10.01 -18.23
CA ALA A 3 -20.08 -10.38 -16.85
C ALA A 3 -18.62 -10.01 -16.47
N GLY A 4 -17.71 -9.99 -17.45
CA GLY A 4 -16.31 -9.56 -17.24
C GLY A 4 -16.18 -8.06 -17.06
N LEU A 5 -16.95 -7.28 -17.82
CA LEU A 5 -17.03 -5.82 -17.68
C LEU A 5 -17.67 -5.40 -16.34
N GLN A 6 -18.73 -6.10 -15.91
CA GLN A 6 -19.38 -5.87 -14.61
C GLN A 6 -18.46 -6.20 -13.44
N ALA A 7 -17.68 -7.28 -13.55
CA ALA A 7 -16.67 -7.62 -12.56
C ALA A 7 -15.61 -6.51 -12.45
N GLY A 8 -15.05 -6.05 -13.58
CA GLY A 8 -14.07 -4.96 -13.57
C GLY A 8 -14.60 -3.68 -12.93
N ARG A 9 -15.86 -3.31 -13.23
CA ARG A 9 -16.53 -2.16 -12.60
C ARG A 9 -16.63 -2.29 -11.08
N LEU A 10 -16.99 -3.47 -10.58
CA LEU A 10 -17.14 -3.67 -9.13
C LEU A 10 -15.80 -3.55 -8.38
N GLY A 11 -14.71 -4.06 -8.96
CA GLY A 11 -13.37 -3.86 -8.40
C GLY A 11 -12.99 -2.37 -8.28
N TRP A 12 -13.29 -1.58 -9.31
CA TRP A 12 -13.10 -0.13 -9.28
C TRP A 12 -14.00 0.59 -8.28
N LEU A 13 -15.23 0.11 -8.05
CA LEU A 13 -16.11 0.65 -7.02
C LEU A 13 -15.58 0.38 -5.61
N VAL A 14 -15.08 -0.84 -5.35
CA VAL A 14 -14.42 -1.18 -4.08
C VAL A 14 -13.18 -0.31 -3.87
N PHE A 15 -12.36 -0.14 -4.91
CA PHE A 15 -11.20 0.76 -4.89
C PHE A 15 -11.59 2.20 -4.54
N ALA A 16 -12.56 2.77 -5.27
CA ALA A 16 -13.00 4.15 -5.06
C ALA A 16 -13.58 4.35 -3.65
N PHE A 17 -14.41 3.41 -3.18
CA PHE A 17 -14.94 3.44 -1.82
C PHE A 17 -13.83 3.38 -0.77
N ALA A 18 -12.88 2.44 -0.91
CA ALA A 18 -11.75 2.30 0.01
C ALA A 18 -10.85 3.55 0.03
N LEU A 19 -10.65 4.19 -1.13
CA LEU A 19 -9.87 5.42 -1.24
C LEU A 19 -10.58 6.59 -0.57
N VAL A 20 -11.91 6.75 -0.74
CA VAL A 20 -12.69 7.80 -0.08
C VAL A 20 -12.58 7.67 1.44
N VAL A 21 -12.74 6.46 1.99
CA VAL A 21 -12.61 6.20 3.43
C VAL A 21 -11.22 6.60 3.95
N ARG A 22 -10.16 6.24 3.22
CA ARG A 22 -8.77 6.56 3.62
C ARG A 22 -8.45 8.04 3.49
N VAL A 23 -8.91 8.70 2.43
CA VAL A 23 -8.74 10.15 2.28
C VAL A 23 -9.49 10.89 3.37
N ALA A 24 -10.70 10.47 3.73
CA ALA A 24 -11.43 11.04 4.86
C ALA A 24 -10.63 10.90 6.17
N TYR A 25 -10.03 9.73 6.41
CA TYR A 25 -9.14 9.52 7.57
C TYR A 25 -7.89 10.41 7.54
N ILE A 26 -7.26 10.63 6.38
CA ILE A 26 -6.12 11.55 6.27
C ILE A 26 -6.52 12.97 6.67
N LEU A 27 -7.68 13.43 6.21
CA LEU A 27 -8.19 14.77 6.54
C LEU A 27 -8.49 14.90 8.04
N GLU A 28 -8.95 13.84 8.69
CA GLU A 28 -9.11 13.79 10.14
C GLU A 28 -7.76 13.78 10.87
N ALA A 29 -6.83 12.94 10.42
CA ALA A 29 -5.50 12.78 11.01
C ALA A 29 -4.63 14.04 10.91
N ASP A 30 -4.89 14.92 9.95
CA ASP A 30 -4.20 16.20 9.76
C ASP A 30 -4.30 17.13 10.98
N ALA A 31 -5.37 17.00 11.77
CA ALA A 31 -5.51 17.75 13.02
C ALA A 31 -4.50 17.33 14.11
N SER A 32 -3.85 16.17 13.96
CA SER A 32 -2.87 15.67 14.92
C SER A 32 -1.49 16.30 14.71
N PRO A 33 -0.79 16.74 15.78
CA PRO A 33 0.60 17.19 15.67
C PRO A 33 1.55 16.14 15.06
N LEU A 34 1.23 14.85 15.25
CA LEU A 34 2.01 13.73 14.72
C LEU A 34 1.95 13.61 13.19
N PHE A 35 1.00 14.30 12.54
CA PHE A 35 0.88 14.30 11.09
C PHE A 35 2.13 14.87 10.41
N ALA A 36 2.58 16.04 10.89
CA ALA A 36 3.76 16.74 10.40
C ALA A 36 5.02 16.46 11.24
N HIS A 37 4.87 15.98 12.47
CA HIS A 37 5.97 15.71 13.40
C HIS A 37 5.95 14.23 13.83
N PRO A 38 6.37 13.31 12.95
CA PRO A 38 6.34 11.88 13.25
C PRO A 38 7.21 11.55 14.46
N ALA A 39 6.75 10.58 15.26
CA ALA A 39 7.41 10.11 16.47
C ALA A 39 7.88 8.66 16.32
N VAL A 40 8.74 8.22 17.25
CA VAL A 40 9.20 6.82 17.37
C VAL A 40 9.70 6.28 16.02
N ASP A 41 9.14 5.19 15.50
CA ASP A 41 9.60 4.54 14.28
C ASP A 41 9.38 5.39 13.04
N ALA A 42 8.26 6.11 12.97
CA ALA A 42 7.98 7.03 11.86
C ALA A 42 9.04 8.14 11.78
N LYS A 43 9.56 8.61 12.92
CA LYS A 43 10.66 9.58 12.97
C LYS A 43 11.94 9.01 12.35
N THR A 44 12.28 7.78 12.70
CA THR A 44 13.47 7.09 12.17
C THR A 44 13.36 6.88 10.67
N TYR A 45 12.21 6.39 10.19
CA TYR A 45 11.94 6.20 8.76
C TYR A 45 12.01 7.50 7.96
N THR A 46 11.40 8.57 8.47
CA THR A 46 11.40 9.88 7.80
C THR A 46 12.78 10.51 7.74
N HIS A 47 13.57 10.43 8.82
CA HIS A 47 14.94 10.94 8.81
C HIS A 47 15.83 10.20 7.80
N HIS A 48 15.73 8.87 7.76
CA HIS A 48 16.45 8.07 6.78
C HIS A 48 16.02 8.43 5.34
N ALA A 49 14.71 8.53 5.09
CA ALA A 49 14.17 8.95 3.80
C ALA A 49 14.68 10.33 3.34
N GLN A 50 14.80 11.29 4.25
CA GLN A 50 15.35 12.62 3.96
C GLN A 50 16.83 12.57 3.56
N ARG A 51 17.64 11.75 4.24
CA ARG A 51 19.05 11.55 3.87
C ARG A 51 19.20 10.88 2.51
N LEU A 52 18.38 9.87 2.22
CA LEU A 52 18.33 9.22 0.91
C LEU A 52 17.96 10.24 -0.19
N ALA A 53 16.93 11.05 0.05
CA ALA A 53 16.49 12.10 -0.87
C ALA A 53 17.52 13.21 -1.08
N ALA A 54 18.37 13.49 -0.07
CA ALA A 54 19.48 14.45 -0.16
C ALA A 54 20.70 13.91 -0.95
N GLY A 55 20.59 12.72 -1.55
CA GLY A 55 21.64 12.14 -2.39
C GLY A 55 22.48 11.05 -1.72
N ASN A 56 22.24 10.73 -0.43
CA ASN A 56 22.90 9.59 0.23
C ASN A 56 22.22 8.25 -0.08
N TRP A 57 21.91 7.99 -1.36
CA TRP A 57 21.12 6.82 -1.78
C TRP A 57 21.76 5.46 -1.44
N LEU A 58 23.07 5.43 -1.20
CA LEU A 58 23.80 4.24 -0.74
C LEU A 58 23.79 4.06 0.79
N GLY A 59 23.21 4.98 1.56
CA GLY A 59 23.22 4.91 3.02
C GLY A 59 24.62 5.00 3.62
N VAL A 60 25.53 5.75 2.99
CA VAL A 60 26.92 5.89 3.47
C VAL A 60 26.90 6.48 4.88
N GLY A 61 27.55 5.77 5.81
CA GLY A 61 27.60 6.15 7.22
C GLY A 61 26.34 5.86 8.04
N GLU A 62 25.34 5.14 7.52
CA GLU A 62 24.15 4.68 8.28
C GLU A 62 24.43 3.39 9.09
N GLY A 63 25.47 2.62 8.72
CA GLY A 63 25.72 1.30 9.30
C GLY A 63 24.78 0.22 8.75
N PRO A 64 24.71 -0.97 9.37
CA PRO A 64 23.79 -2.03 8.94
C PRO A 64 22.33 -1.61 9.14
N PHE A 65 21.44 -2.06 8.26
CA PHE A 65 20.02 -1.77 8.35
C PHE A 65 19.40 -2.36 9.63
N TRP A 66 18.92 -1.49 10.52
CA TRP A 66 18.13 -1.88 11.69
C TRP A 66 16.66 -2.16 11.34
N GLN A 67 16.13 -1.48 10.33
CA GLN A 67 14.75 -1.62 9.83
C GLN A 67 14.75 -2.04 8.35
N PRO A 68 13.66 -2.66 7.86
CA PRO A 68 13.57 -3.08 6.45
C PRO A 68 13.85 -1.91 5.49
N PRO A 69 14.83 -2.01 4.59
CA PRO A 69 15.34 -0.86 3.84
C PRO A 69 14.34 -0.34 2.80
N LEU A 70 13.47 -1.20 2.26
CA LEU A 70 12.54 -0.85 1.18
C LEU A 70 11.66 0.35 1.52
N TYR A 71 11.18 0.44 2.76
CA TYR A 71 10.27 1.50 3.17
C TYR A 71 10.93 2.90 3.25
N PRO A 72 12.12 3.08 3.86
CA PRO A 72 12.92 4.29 3.71
C PRO A 72 13.16 4.72 2.26
N TYR A 73 13.46 3.77 1.36
CA TYR A 73 13.65 4.07 -0.07
C TYR A 73 12.35 4.55 -0.74
N PHE A 74 11.22 3.90 -0.45
CA PHE A 74 9.90 4.33 -0.89
C PHE A 74 9.60 5.77 -0.44
N LEU A 75 9.81 6.07 0.85
CA LEU A 75 9.64 7.41 1.38
C LEU A 75 10.62 8.41 0.74
N GLY A 76 11.88 8.02 0.54
CA GLY A 76 12.88 8.87 -0.10
C GLY A 76 12.48 9.26 -1.52
N ALA A 77 11.95 8.32 -2.31
CA ALA A 77 11.42 8.59 -3.64
C ALA A 77 10.24 9.58 -3.60
N VAL A 78 9.29 9.40 -2.67
CA VAL A 78 8.19 10.36 -2.50
C VAL A 78 8.71 11.73 -2.07
N LYS A 79 9.73 11.80 -1.20
CA LYS A 79 10.33 13.06 -0.76
C LYS A 79 11.02 13.82 -1.90
N VAL A 80 11.69 13.11 -2.82
CA VAL A 80 12.30 13.72 -4.02
C VAL A 80 11.24 14.31 -4.95
N LEU A 81 10.12 13.59 -5.15
CA LEU A 81 9.05 14.03 -6.05
C LEU A 81 8.18 15.14 -5.46
N PHE A 82 7.97 15.12 -4.14
CA PHE A 82 7.06 16.01 -3.43
C PHE A 82 7.74 16.59 -2.16
N PRO A 83 8.76 17.44 -2.30
CA PRO A 83 9.53 17.93 -1.16
C PRO A 83 8.70 18.75 -0.18
N GLU A 84 7.87 19.67 -0.69
CA GLU A 84 7.07 20.58 0.14
C GLU A 84 5.83 19.91 0.75
N SER A 85 5.22 18.96 0.02
CA SER A 85 3.99 18.28 0.42
C SER A 85 4.21 16.85 0.90
N PHE A 86 5.45 16.51 1.28
CA PHE A 86 5.90 15.14 1.58
C PHE A 86 4.95 14.34 2.47
N PHE A 87 4.51 14.90 3.59
CA PHE A 87 3.64 14.20 4.55
C PHE A 87 2.25 13.89 4.01
N TYR A 88 1.69 14.77 3.18
CA TYR A 88 0.43 14.51 2.48
C TYR A 88 0.62 13.52 1.34
N ALA A 89 1.69 13.69 0.56
CA ALA A 89 1.99 12.84 -0.59
C ALA A 89 2.20 11.38 -0.19
N VAL A 90 2.97 11.11 0.87
CA VAL A 90 3.19 9.74 1.37
C VAL A 90 1.87 9.07 1.74
N ARG A 91 1.05 9.73 2.56
CA ARG A 91 -0.23 9.18 3.03
C ARG A 91 -1.22 8.98 1.89
N PHE A 92 -1.24 9.90 0.92
CA PHE A 92 -2.07 9.74 -0.26
C PHE A 92 -1.63 8.53 -1.11
N VAL A 93 -0.32 8.37 -1.35
CA VAL A 93 0.21 7.20 -2.06
C VAL A 93 -0.09 5.91 -1.28
N GLN A 94 0.12 5.88 0.04
CA GLN A 94 -0.24 4.74 0.88
C GLN A 94 -1.74 4.44 0.81
N SER A 95 -2.59 5.46 0.74
CA SER A 95 -4.04 5.28 0.59
C SER A 95 -4.42 4.69 -0.76
N LEU A 96 -3.72 5.05 -1.84
CA LEU A 96 -3.88 4.39 -3.14
C LEU A 96 -3.48 2.92 -3.06
N LEU A 97 -2.35 2.61 -2.42
CA LEU A 97 -1.89 1.23 -2.22
C LEU A 97 -2.89 0.42 -1.36
N GLY A 98 -3.37 0.99 -0.25
CA GLY A 98 -4.38 0.37 0.61
C GLY A 98 -5.73 0.18 -0.10
N ALA A 99 -6.14 1.10 -0.97
CA ALA A 99 -7.33 0.92 -1.81
C ALA A 99 -7.13 -0.19 -2.85
N LEU A 100 -5.93 -0.31 -3.43
CA LEU A 100 -5.58 -1.45 -4.29
C LEU A 100 -5.61 -2.77 -3.52
N VAL A 101 -5.15 -2.79 -2.26
CA VAL A 101 -5.27 -3.96 -1.38
C VAL A 101 -6.74 -4.38 -1.25
N CYS A 102 -7.67 -3.44 -1.04
CA CYS A 102 -9.09 -3.75 -0.94
C CYS A 102 -9.67 -4.34 -2.25
N ALA A 103 -9.28 -3.77 -3.39
CA ALA A 103 -9.70 -4.27 -4.70
C ALA A 103 -9.11 -5.65 -5.01
N MET A 104 -7.86 -5.90 -4.62
CA MET A 104 -7.21 -7.21 -4.75
C MET A 104 -7.86 -8.25 -3.81
N SER A 105 -8.22 -7.88 -2.59
CA SER A 105 -8.98 -8.75 -1.67
C SER A 105 -10.32 -9.17 -2.26
N TRP A 106 -11.03 -8.21 -2.88
CA TRP A 106 -12.23 -8.52 -3.64
C TRP A 106 -11.95 -9.51 -4.76
N TRP A 107 -10.90 -9.28 -5.55
CA TRP A 107 -10.52 -10.15 -6.66
C TRP A 107 -10.18 -11.56 -6.18
N VAL A 108 -9.40 -11.71 -5.11
CA VAL A 108 -9.03 -13.00 -4.52
C VAL A 108 -10.28 -13.73 -4.03
N GLY A 109 -11.15 -13.06 -3.25
CA GLY A 109 -12.35 -13.68 -2.70
C GLY A 109 -13.33 -14.17 -3.78
N ARG A 110 -13.57 -13.39 -4.84
CA ARG A 110 -14.42 -13.83 -5.96
C ARG A 110 -13.80 -14.96 -6.78
N THR A 111 -12.47 -15.03 -6.80
CA THR A 111 -11.70 -15.93 -7.64
C THR A 111 -11.62 -17.31 -7.00
N LEU A 112 -11.36 -17.37 -5.69
CA LEU A 112 -11.25 -18.62 -4.93
C LEU A 112 -12.59 -19.17 -4.46
N PHE A 113 -13.58 -18.31 -4.22
CA PHE A 113 -14.88 -18.70 -3.70
C PHE A 113 -16.00 -18.26 -4.64
N ASN A 114 -16.67 -17.15 -4.34
CA ASN A 114 -17.81 -16.66 -5.10
C ASN A 114 -17.91 -15.12 -5.03
N PRO A 115 -18.71 -14.47 -5.89
CA PRO A 115 -18.80 -13.01 -5.94
C PRO A 115 -19.19 -12.33 -4.62
N ALA A 116 -20.05 -12.97 -3.82
CA ALA A 116 -20.46 -12.44 -2.51
C ALA A 116 -19.29 -12.41 -1.52
N VAL A 117 -18.52 -13.49 -1.44
CA VAL A 117 -17.30 -13.54 -0.61
C VAL A 117 -16.28 -12.50 -1.06
N GLY A 118 -16.11 -12.30 -2.37
CA GLY A 118 -15.28 -11.21 -2.89
C GLY A 118 -15.74 -9.83 -2.42
N LEU A 119 -17.04 -9.54 -2.51
CA LEU A 119 -17.57 -8.25 -2.05
C LEU A 119 -17.38 -8.04 -0.55
N LEU A 120 -17.68 -9.06 0.26
CA LEU A 120 -17.47 -9.02 1.70
C LEU A 120 -15.99 -8.84 2.06
N ALA A 121 -15.08 -9.53 1.38
CA ALA A 121 -13.65 -9.38 1.60
C ALA A 121 -13.18 -7.96 1.26
N GLY A 122 -13.53 -7.43 0.08
CA GLY A 122 -13.13 -6.09 -0.34
C GLY A 122 -13.66 -4.98 0.57
N VAL A 123 -14.96 -5.03 0.91
CA VAL A 123 -15.60 -4.05 1.82
C VAL A 123 -15.09 -4.21 3.25
N GLY A 124 -14.91 -5.44 3.72
CA GLY A 124 -14.37 -5.72 5.06
C GLY A 124 -12.93 -5.20 5.22
N THR A 125 -12.07 -5.40 4.21
CA THR A 125 -10.73 -4.81 4.18
C THR A 125 -10.79 -3.28 4.09
N ALA A 126 -11.74 -2.72 3.32
CA ALA A 126 -11.89 -1.28 3.18
C ALA A 126 -12.27 -0.56 4.48
N LEU A 127 -13.04 -1.24 5.36
CA LEU A 127 -13.52 -0.74 6.64
C LEU A 127 -12.71 -1.24 7.84
N CYS A 128 -11.62 -1.95 7.61
CA CYS A 128 -10.75 -2.47 8.67
C CYS A 128 -9.98 -1.31 9.31
N GLY A 129 -10.37 -0.92 10.53
CA GLY A 129 -9.78 0.20 11.28
C GLY A 129 -8.25 0.18 11.34
N PRO A 130 -7.60 -0.94 11.73
CA PRO A 130 -6.14 -1.03 11.73
C PRO A 130 -5.48 -0.76 10.37
N LEU A 131 -6.05 -1.26 9.27
CA LEU A 131 -5.48 -1.01 7.93
C LEU A 131 -5.60 0.47 7.55
N ILE A 132 -6.75 1.09 7.84
CA ILE A 132 -6.95 2.53 7.60
C ILE A 132 -5.97 3.36 8.45
N PHE A 133 -5.82 3.00 9.73
CA PHE A 133 -4.91 3.65 10.66
C PHE A 133 -3.47 3.61 10.15
N PHE A 134 -2.96 2.42 9.80
CA PHE A 134 -1.59 2.26 9.31
C PHE A 134 -1.35 2.93 7.95
N ASP A 135 -2.37 3.04 7.09
CA ASP A 135 -2.28 3.81 5.83
C ASP A 135 -2.05 5.31 6.06
N GLY A 136 -2.48 5.83 7.21
CA GLY A 136 -2.18 7.21 7.65
C GLY A 136 -0.92 7.34 8.50
N GLU A 137 -0.25 6.25 8.86
CA GLU A 137 1.02 6.28 9.59
C GLU A 137 2.20 6.15 8.64
N LEU A 138 3.34 6.78 8.98
CA LEU A 138 4.56 6.64 8.21
C LEU A 138 5.32 5.37 8.64
N LEU A 139 4.67 4.22 8.46
CA LEU A 139 5.15 2.89 8.82
C LEU A 139 5.08 1.91 7.62
N PRO A 140 5.88 0.83 7.63
CA PRO A 140 5.99 -0.08 6.48
C PRO A 140 4.74 -0.94 6.20
N ALA A 141 3.76 -0.97 7.12
CA ALA A 141 2.63 -1.90 7.07
C ALA A 141 1.79 -1.79 5.79
N SER A 142 1.55 -0.58 5.28
CA SER A 142 0.76 -0.35 4.06
C SER A 142 1.47 -0.86 2.82
N LEU A 143 2.77 -0.57 2.69
CA LEU A 143 3.59 -1.04 1.58
C LEU A 143 3.72 -2.56 1.63
N ALA A 144 3.95 -3.13 2.81
CA ALA A 144 4.03 -4.58 3.01
C ALA A 144 2.73 -5.27 2.60
N SER A 145 1.58 -4.80 3.11
CA SER A 145 0.27 -5.36 2.78
C SER A 145 -0.03 -5.34 1.28
N PHE A 146 0.38 -4.26 0.59
CA PHE A 146 0.27 -4.16 -0.85
C PHE A 146 1.14 -5.17 -1.59
N VAL A 147 2.43 -5.26 -1.23
CA VAL A 147 3.36 -6.20 -1.88
C VAL A 147 2.97 -7.65 -1.62
N ASP A 148 2.57 -7.99 -0.40
CA ASP A 148 2.13 -9.33 -0.02
C ASP A 148 0.90 -9.78 -0.82
N LEU A 149 -0.10 -8.90 -0.91
CA LEU A 149 -1.33 -9.22 -1.63
C LEU A 149 -1.11 -9.21 -3.16
N LEU A 150 -0.24 -8.34 -3.66
CA LEU A 150 0.17 -8.36 -5.06
C LEU A 150 0.87 -9.68 -5.41
N ALA A 151 1.79 -10.14 -4.57
CA ALA A 151 2.47 -11.42 -4.74
C ALA A 151 1.46 -12.58 -4.73
N LEU A 152 0.48 -12.57 -3.83
CA LEU A 152 -0.59 -13.56 -3.81
C LEU A 152 -1.43 -13.55 -5.09
N VAL A 153 -1.82 -12.37 -5.57
CA VAL A 153 -2.58 -12.22 -6.82
C VAL A 153 -1.79 -12.74 -8.01
N MET A 154 -0.50 -12.41 -8.11
CA MET A 154 0.39 -12.91 -9.16
C MET A 154 0.53 -14.43 -9.10
N LEU A 155 0.74 -14.99 -7.91
CA LEU A 155 0.81 -16.44 -7.70
C LEU A 155 -0.47 -17.15 -8.14
N LEU A 156 -1.64 -16.62 -7.74
CA LEU A 156 -2.93 -17.18 -8.16
C LEU A 156 -3.16 -17.07 -9.67
N TYR A 157 -2.70 -15.98 -10.29
CA TYR A 157 -2.79 -15.80 -11.74
C TYR A 157 -1.92 -16.84 -12.48
N VAL A 158 -0.67 -17.00 -12.07
CA VAL A 158 0.27 -17.98 -12.65
C VAL A 158 -0.19 -19.41 -12.38
N TRP A 159 -0.71 -19.70 -11.19
CA TRP A 159 -1.21 -21.05 -10.87
C TRP A 159 -2.36 -21.49 -11.79
N ARG A 160 -3.21 -20.55 -12.23
CA ARG A 160 -4.27 -20.80 -13.22
C ARG A 160 -3.77 -20.88 -14.66
N ARG A 161 -2.64 -20.26 -14.96
CA ARG A 161 -2.02 -20.20 -16.30
C ARG A 161 -0.50 -20.37 -16.17
N PRO A 162 -0.04 -21.61 -15.94
CA PRO A 162 1.34 -21.87 -15.59
C PRO A 162 2.29 -21.41 -16.70
N SER A 163 3.31 -20.66 -16.30
CA SER A 163 4.39 -20.19 -17.17
C SER A 163 5.69 -20.19 -16.37
N ARG A 164 6.77 -20.72 -16.97
CA ARG A 164 8.10 -20.77 -16.32
C ARG A 164 8.61 -19.39 -15.94
N TRP A 165 8.27 -18.36 -16.72
CA TRP A 165 8.60 -16.97 -16.43
C TRP A 165 7.68 -16.34 -15.38
N GLY A 166 6.45 -16.84 -15.26
CA GLY A 166 5.49 -16.39 -14.26
C GLY A 166 5.91 -16.77 -12.84
N PHE A 167 6.42 -17.99 -12.66
CA PHE A 167 6.91 -18.46 -11.36
C PHE A 167 8.11 -17.65 -10.89
N LEU A 168 9.09 -17.39 -11.78
CA LEU A 168 10.23 -16.51 -11.49
C LEU A 168 9.78 -15.11 -11.04
N GLY A 169 8.73 -14.54 -11.66
CA GLY A 169 8.17 -13.24 -11.26
C GLY A 169 7.47 -13.23 -9.88
N THR A 170 7.05 -14.40 -9.40
CA THR A 170 6.47 -14.58 -8.05
C THR A 170 7.48 -15.00 -6.99
N GLY A 171 8.75 -15.23 -7.38
CA GLY A 171 9.80 -15.69 -6.48
C GLY A 171 9.74 -17.17 -6.12
N VAL A 172 9.07 -18.00 -6.95
CA VAL A 172 8.95 -19.47 -6.83
C VAL A 172 9.63 -20.13 -8.03
#